data_AF-A0A7Y2B9S9-F1
#
_entry.id   AF-A0A7Y2B9S9-F1
#
_cell.length_a   1.000
_cell.length_b   1.000
_cell.length_c   1.000
_cell.angle_alpha   90.00
_cell.angle_beta   90.00
_cell.angle_gamma   90.00
#
_symmetry.space_group_name_H-M   'P 1'
#
loop_
_entity.id
_entity.type
_entity.pdbx_description
1 polymer ?
#
loop_
_entity_poly.entity_id
_entity_poly.type
_entity_poly.pdbx_seq_one_letter_code
_entity_poly.pdbx_strand_id
1 'polypeptide(L)'
;MGVEIKISLNEGLYLKEPQDSKLGKRILRNSVDMIDQFGFEAFTFKKLAQKIQSTETSIYRYFENKHLLLLFLVNWYWEWVSYLISKNTMNVNDPQRKLEIIIHSFLFAA
;
A
#
# COMPACT_ATOMS: atom_id res chain seq x y z
N MET A 1 15.64 6.99 17.70
CA MET A 1 15.57 6.20 16.45
C MET A 1 14.22 5.49 16.45
N GLY A 2 13.30 5.86 15.55
CA GLY A 2 12.04 5.15 15.39
C GLY A 2 12.26 3.93 14.50
N VAL A 3 11.71 2.78 14.87
CA VAL A 3 11.68 1.61 13.98
C VAL A 3 10.67 1.90 12.88
N GLU A 4 11.14 2.15 11.65
CA GLU A 4 10.26 2.29 10.49
C GLU A 4 9.86 0.88 10.04
N ILE A 5 8.58 0.54 10.14
CA ILE A 5 8.06 -0.73 9.65
C ILE A 5 8.00 -0.63 8.13
N LYS A 6 8.86 -1.39 7.45
CA LYS A 6 8.81 -1.54 5.99
C LYS A 6 8.18 -2.87 5.65
N ILE A 7 7.11 -2.83 4.87
CA ILE A 7 6.46 -4.04 4.36
C ILE A 7 7.23 -4.51 3.14
N SER A 8 7.72 -5.74 3.19
CA SER A 8 8.38 -6.39 2.06
C SER A 8 7.33 -6.97 1.13
N LEU A 9 7.38 -6.61 -0.15
CA LEU A 9 6.44 -7.08 -1.17
C LEU A 9 7.20 -7.80 -2.28
N ASN A 10 6.47 -8.52 -3.14
CA ASN A 10 7.07 -9.14 -4.31
C ASN A 10 7.73 -8.07 -5.20
N GLU A 11 9.02 -8.23 -5.45
CA GLU A 11 9.83 -7.29 -6.22
C GLU A 11 9.33 -7.12 -7.67
N GLY A 12 8.60 -8.10 -8.22
CA GLY A 12 7.97 -8.01 -9.54
C GLY A 12 6.82 -6.99 -9.63
N LEU A 13 6.38 -6.39 -8.52
CA LEU A 13 5.33 -5.37 -8.51
C LEU A 13 5.86 -3.96 -8.82
N TYR A 14 7.17 -3.73 -8.79
CA TYR A 14 7.78 -2.42 -8.98
C TYR A 14 9.16 -2.51 -9.63
N LEU A 15 9.55 -1.48 -10.39
CA LEU A 15 10.90 -1.37 -10.97
C LEU A 15 11.91 -0.75 -10.00
N LYS A 16 11.41 0.12 -9.11
CA LYS A 16 12.16 0.77 -8.06
C LYS A 16 11.29 0.81 -6.83
N GLU A 17 11.87 0.50 -5.67
CA GLU A 17 11.14 0.49 -4.40
C GLU A 17 10.49 1.87 -4.12
N PRO A 18 9.15 1.97 -4.15
CA PRO A 18 8.46 3.23 -3.91
C PRO A 18 8.52 3.68 -2.45
N GLN A 19 8.68 2.76 -1.48
CA GLN A 19 8.73 3.08 -0.05
C GLN A 19 10.02 3.82 0.34
N ASP A 20 11.09 3.72 -0.43
CA ASP A 20 12.41 4.28 -0.06
C ASP A 20 12.61 5.74 -0.52
N SER A 21 11.65 6.31 -1.26
CA SER A 21 11.82 7.64 -1.86
C SER A 21 10.65 8.57 -1.58
N LYS A 22 10.95 9.88 -1.44
CA LYS A 22 9.91 10.91 -1.27
C LYS A 22 8.92 10.91 -2.44
N LEU A 23 9.40 10.71 -3.67
CA LEU A 23 8.54 10.65 -4.86
C LEU A 23 7.68 9.38 -4.86
N GLY A 24 8.26 8.22 -4.59
CA GLY A 24 7.52 6.95 -4.51
C GLY A 24 6.42 7.00 -3.45
N LYS A 25 6.72 7.48 -2.23
CA LYS A 25 5.71 7.69 -1.18
C LYS A 25 4.58 8.64 -1.64
N ARG A 26 4.89 9.71 -2.40
CA ARG A 26 3.88 10.61 -2.99
C ARG A 26 3.05 9.93 -4.08
N ILE A 27 3.66 9.09 -4.93
CA ILE A 27 2.98 8.28 -5.93
C ILE A 27 1.95 7.40 -5.23
N LEU A 28 2.35 6.61 -4.23
CA LEU A 28 1.45 5.70 -3.52
C LEU A 28 0.26 6.44 -2.90
N ARG A 29 0.53 7.46 -2.07
CA ARG A 29 -0.51 8.21 -1.37
C ARG A 29 -1.52 8.85 -2.32
N ASN A 30 -1.04 9.61 -3.31
CA ASN A 30 -1.94 10.29 -4.23
C ASN A 30 -2.67 9.32 -5.15
N SER A 31 -2.12 8.13 -5.40
CA SER A 31 -2.83 7.10 -6.17
C SER A 31 -4.05 6.59 -5.41
N VAL A 32 -3.91 6.31 -4.11
CA VAL A 32 -5.05 5.90 -3.27
C VAL A 32 -6.13 6.99 -3.27
N ASP A 33 -5.76 8.24 -2.95
CA ASP A 33 -6.69 9.38 -2.92
C ASP A 33 -7.44 9.55 -4.26
N MET A 34 -6.72 9.40 -5.36
CA MET A 34 -7.25 9.57 -6.71
C MET A 34 -8.14 8.42 -7.15
N ILE A 35 -7.75 7.17 -6.85
CA ILE A 35 -8.55 5.98 -7.14
C ILE A 35 -9.86 6.02 -6.36
N ASP A 36 -9.83 6.46 -5.09
CA ASP A 36 -11.04 6.67 -4.29
C ASP A 36 -11.94 7.77 -4.89
N GLN A 37 -11.37 8.91 -5.28
CA GLN A 37 -12.14 10.05 -5.76
C GLN A 37 -12.88 9.79 -7.09
N PHE A 38 -12.27 9.08 -8.04
CA PHE A 38 -12.83 8.98 -9.41
C PHE A 38 -12.79 7.57 -10.01
N GLY A 39 -12.32 6.56 -9.26
CA GLY A 39 -12.27 5.17 -9.69
C GLY A 39 -11.01 4.78 -10.47
N PHE A 40 -10.64 3.50 -10.38
CA PHE A 40 -9.43 2.96 -11.01
C PHE A 40 -9.42 3.03 -12.55
N GLU A 41 -10.59 2.97 -13.19
CA GLU A 41 -10.65 3.08 -14.66
C GLU A 41 -10.28 4.47 -15.15
N ALA A 42 -10.79 5.51 -14.48
CA ALA A 42 -10.47 6.89 -14.81
C ALA A 42 -9.06 7.32 -14.33
N PHE A 43 -8.38 6.51 -13.52
CA PHE A 43 -7.02 6.72 -13.05
C PHE A 43 -5.98 6.50 -14.15
N THR A 44 -5.11 7.50 -14.34
CA THR A 44 -3.99 7.44 -15.28
C THR A 44 -2.73 8.03 -14.65
N PHE A 45 -1.56 7.53 -15.04
CA PHE A 45 -0.28 8.07 -14.60
C PHE A 45 -0.08 9.52 -15.03
N LYS A 46 -0.60 9.92 -16.20
CA LYS A 46 -0.67 11.33 -16.60
C LYS A 46 -1.38 12.22 -15.57
N LYS A 47 -2.58 11.84 -15.10
CA LYS A 47 -3.31 12.61 -14.09
C LYS A 47 -2.56 12.64 -12.76
N LEU A 48 -2.00 11.50 -12.35
CA LEU A 48 -1.19 11.41 -11.14
C LEU A 48 0.02 12.34 -11.21
N ALA A 49 0.77 12.32 -12.32
CA ALA A 49 1.94 13.15 -12.55
C ALA A 49 1.61 14.64 -12.40
N GLN A 50 0.50 15.08 -12.99
CA GLN A 50 0.00 16.45 -12.84
C GLN A 50 -0.33 16.77 -11.38
N LYS A 51 -1.07 15.90 -10.69
CA LYS A 51 -1.44 16.07 -9.27
C LYS A 51 -0.21 16.22 -8.36
N ILE A 52 0.84 15.44 -8.61
CA ILE A 52 2.07 15.45 -7.80
C ILE A 52 3.16 16.37 -8.37
N GLN A 53 2.87 17.23 -9.36
CA GLN A 53 3.85 18.13 -9.98
C GLN A 53 5.13 17.40 -10.41
N SER A 54 4.97 16.31 -11.16
CA SER A 54 6.04 15.45 -11.67
C SER A 54 5.80 15.12 -13.14
N THR A 55 6.69 14.31 -13.73
CA THR A 55 6.50 13.79 -15.09
C THR A 55 5.94 12.37 -15.04
N GLU A 56 5.18 12.00 -16.07
CA GLU A 56 4.67 10.63 -16.21
C GLU A 56 5.82 9.61 -16.31
N THR A 57 6.90 9.95 -17.03
CA THR A 57 8.15 9.19 -17.07
C THR A 57 8.71 8.92 -15.68
N SER A 58 8.58 9.87 -14.75
CA SER A 58 9.07 9.69 -13.38
C SER A 58 8.27 8.65 -12.58
N ILE A 59 7.00 8.45 -12.91
CA ILE A 59 6.14 7.39 -12.34
C ILE A 59 6.49 6.04 -12.95
N TYR A 60 6.72 6.01 -14.28
CA TYR A 60 7.14 4.80 -14.98
C TYR A 60 8.47 4.22 -14.48
N ARG A 61 9.30 5.00 -13.78
CA ARG A 61 10.49 4.46 -13.07
C ARG A 61 10.17 3.58 -11.86
N TYR A 62 8.94 3.62 -11.35
CA TYR A 62 8.50 2.82 -10.20
C TYR A 62 7.56 1.70 -10.64
N PHE A 63 6.65 1.96 -11.58
CA PHE A 63 5.63 1.00 -12.00
C PHE A 63 5.53 0.95 -13.53
N GLU A 64 5.54 -0.25 -14.11
CA GLU A 64 5.41 -0.41 -15.56
C GLU A 64 4.02 0.00 -16.06
N ASN A 65 2.98 -0.22 -15.25
CA ASN A 65 1.60 0.09 -15.60
C ASN A 65 0.72 0.30 -14.35
N LYS A 66 -0.50 0.83 -14.55
CA LYS A 66 -1.43 1.14 -13.44
C LYS A 66 -1.91 -0.11 -12.68
N HIS A 67 -1.92 -1.28 -13.31
CA HIS A 67 -2.36 -2.52 -12.68
C HIS A 67 -1.32 -3.03 -11.67
N LEU A 68 -0.02 -2.94 -11.98
CA LEU A 68 1.03 -3.27 -11.02
C LEU A 68 1.02 -2.33 -9.81
N LEU A 69 0.75 -1.04 -10.02
CA LEU A 69 0.54 -0.11 -8.91
C LEU A 69 -0.65 -0.52 -8.03
N LEU A 70 -1.77 -0.92 -8.63
CA LEU A 70 -2.93 -1.40 -7.87
C LEU A 70 -2.58 -2.67 -7.09
N LEU A 71 -1.92 -3.63 -7.73
CA LEU A 71 -1.47 -4.86 -7.06
C LEU A 71 -0.50 -4.54 -5.92
N PHE A 72 0.41 -3.58 -6.10
CA PHE A 72 1.28 -3.11 -5.03
C PHE A 72 0.46 -2.59 -3.84
N LEU A 73 -0.49 -1.68 -4.08
CA LEU A 73 -1.32 -1.10 -3.03
C LEU A 73 -2.15 -2.16 -2.28
N VAL A 74 -2.75 -3.10 -3.02
CA VAL A 74 -3.56 -4.19 -2.44
C VAL A 74 -2.70 -5.15 -1.62
N ASN A 75 -1.55 -5.59 -2.15
CA ASN A 75 -0.64 -6.45 -1.39
C ASN A 75 -0.10 -5.74 -0.15
N TRP A 76 0.27 -4.45 -0.28
CA TRP A 76 0.72 -3.66 0.86
C TRP A 76 -0.33 -3.63 1.98
N TYR A 77 -1.61 -3.42 1.63
CA TYR A 77 -2.70 -3.43 2.60
C TYR A 77 -2.84 -4.79 3.30
N TRP A 78 -2.82 -5.89 2.55
CA TRP A 78 -2.95 -7.23 3.15
C TRP A 78 -1.79 -7.61 4.05
N GLU A 79 -0.57 -7.25 3.68
CA GLU A 79 0.59 -7.44 4.55
C GLU A 79 0.51 -6.58 5.81
N TRP A 80 -0.02 -5.36 5.71
CA TRP A 80 -0.27 -4.50 6.88
C TRP A 80 -1.29 -5.14 7.84
N VAL A 81 -2.40 -5.62 7.30
CA VAL A 81 -3.43 -6.36 8.06
C VAL A 81 -2.85 -7.61 8.71
N SER A 82 -2.06 -8.39 7.97
CA SER A 82 -1.38 -9.59 8.45
C SER A 82 -0.43 -9.27 9.62
N TYR A 83 0.35 -8.19 9.48
CA TYR A 83 1.19 -7.68 10.55
C TYR A 83 0.38 -7.31 11.80
N LEU A 84 -0.74 -6.58 11.66
CA LEU A 84 -1.62 -6.22 12.78
C LEU A 84 -2.19 -7.46 13.47
N ILE A 85 -2.65 -8.46 12.71
CA ILE A 85 -3.16 -9.73 13.24
C ILE A 85 -2.07 -10.45 14.03
N SER A 86 -0.89 -10.65 13.43
CA SER A 86 0.23 -11.33 14.07
C SER A 86 0.63 -10.64 15.37
N LYS A 87 0.80 -9.32 15.32
CA LYS A 87 1.15 -8.49 16.48
C LYS A 87 0.11 -8.58 17.60
N ASN A 88 -1.17 -8.45 17.27
CA ASN A 88 -2.25 -8.39 18.27
C ASN A 88 -2.61 -9.76 18.85
N THR A 89 -2.25 -10.85 18.16
CA THR A 89 -2.52 -12.23 18.61
C THR A 89 -1.31 -12.94 19.23
N MET A 90 -0.11 -12.35 19.15
CA MET A 90 1.18 -12.98 19.48
C MET A 90 1.21 -13.68 20.85
N ASN A 91 0.58 -13.08 21.88
CA ASN A 91 0.58 -13.58 23.26
C ASN A 91 -0.82 -13.97 23.76
N VAL A 92 -1.78 -14.15 22.86
CA VAL A 92 -3.12 -14.63 23.21
C VAL A 92 -3.07 -16.15 23.14
N ASN A 93 -3.64 -16.86 24.12
CA ASN A 93 -3.70 -18.32 24.10
C ASN A 93 -5.12 -18.84 23.85
N ASP A 94 -6.12 -18.09 24.30
CA ASP A 94 -7.52 -18.44 24.08
C ASP A 94 -7.92 -18.29 22.60
N PRO A 95 -8.35 -19.37 21.92
CA PRO A 95 -8.71 -19.32 20.50
C PRO A 95 -9.90 -18.41 20.21
N GLN A 96 -10.89 -18.33 21.10
CA GLN A 96 -12.05 -17.47 20.91
C GLN A 96 -11.63 -16.00 20.93
N ARG A 97 -10.81 -15.61 21.92
CA ARG A 97 -10.26 -14.27 21.99
C ARG A 97 -9.36 -13.92 20.80
N LYS A 98 -8.57 -14.86 20.28
CA LYS A 98 -7.80 -14.64 19.04
C LYS A 98 -8.70 -14.29 17.86
N LEU A 99 -9.78 -15.05 17.67
CA LEU A 99 -10.71 -14.83 16.57
C LEU A 99 -11.37 -13.45 16.67
N GLU A 100 -11.81 -13.04 17.87
CA GLU A 100 -12.35 -11.70 18.10
C GLU A 100 -11.35 -10.60 17.70
N ILE A 101 -10.08 -10.75 18.07
CA ILE A 101 -9.02 -9.79 17.72
C ILE A 101 -8.77 -9.77 16.22
N ILE A 102 -8.80 -10.91 15.54
CA ILE A 102 -8.64 -11.01 14.08
C ILE A 102 -9.78 -10.28 13.37
N ILE A 103 -11.03 -10.56 13.74
CA ILE A 103 -12.22 -9.90 13.17
C ILE A 103 -12.16 -8.39 13.40
N HIS A 104 -11.80 -7.97 14.62
CA HIS A 104 -11.60 -6.55 14.92
C HIS A 104 -10.48 -5.94 14.06
N SER A 105 -9.37 -6.66 13.87
CA SER A 105 -8.26 -6.18 13.05
C SER A 105 -8.67 -6.00 11.59
N PHE A 106 -9.53 -6.85 11.02
CA PHE A 106 -10.06 -6.65 9.68
C PHE A 106 -10.95 -5.41 9.54
N LEU A 107 -11.75 -5.09 10.55
CA LEU A 107 -12.68 -3.95 10.52
C LEU A 107 -11.99 -2.60 10.73
N PHE A 108 -10.88 -2.58 11.46
CA PHE A 108 -10.22 -1.35 11.90
C PHE A 108 -8.75 -1.25 11.44
N ALA A 109 -8.39 -1.91 10.33
CA ALA A 109 -7.03 -1.89 9.79
C ALA A 109 -6.63 -0.58 9.07
N ALA A 110 -7.62 0.26 8.73
CA ALA A 110 -7.45 1.51 7.98
C ALA A 110 -7.23 2.72 8.88
#